data_AF-A0A5P9GME9-F1
#
_entry.id   AF-A0A5P9GME9-F1
#
_cell.length_a   1.000
_cell.length_b   1.000
_cell.length_c   1.000
_cell.angle_alpha   90.00
_cell.angle_beta   90.00
_cell.angle_gamma   90.00
#
_symmetry.space_group_name_H-M   'P 1'
#
loop_
_entity.id
_entity.type
_entity.pdbx_description
1 polymer ?
#
loop_
_entity_poly.entity_id
_entity_poly.type
_entity_poly.pdbx_seq_one_letter_code
_entity_poly.pdbx_strand_id
1 'polypeptide(L)' 'MNTDLAFRVQNAFDRCKEFPEAGKHGDMFLVKGQAFIAFIELRNLCPEIILALKHCE' A
#
# COMPACT_ATOMS: atom_id res chain seq x y z
N MET A 1 -8.30 14.94 11.29
CA MET A 1 -6.98 14.27 11.20
C MET A 1 -7.12 12.80 10.85
N ASN A 2 -7.94 12.01 11.56
CA ASN A 2 -8.09 10.56 11.30
C ASN A 2 -8.72 10.22 9.93
N THR A 3 -9.62 11.07 9.42
CA THR A 3 -10.26 10.91 8.10
C THR A 3 -9.28 11.02 6.93
N ASP A 4 -8.23 11.83 7.07
CA ASP A 4 -7.19 12.00 6.04
C ASP A 4 -6.29 10.75 5.94
N LEU A 5 -5.88 10.20 7.09
CA LEU A 5 -5.11 8.96 7.15
C LEU A 5 -5.90 7.78 6.57
N ALA A 6 -7.18 7.63 6.95
CA ALA A 6 -8.04 6.57 6.42
C ALA A 6 -8.17 6.65 4.89
N PHE A 7 -8.34 7.86 4.34
CA PHE A 7 -8.40 8.08 2.90
C PHE A 7 -7.07 7.72 2.19
N ARG A 8 -5.94 8.17 2.74
CA ARG A 8 -4.60 7.88 2.19
C ARG A 8 -4.31 6.38 2.18
N VAL A 9 -4.66 5.67 3.26
CA VAL A 9 -4.49 4.21 3.39
C VAL A 9 -5.36 3.49 2.37
N GLN A 10 -6.65 3.84 2.28
CA GLN A 10 -7.57 3.19 1.34
C GLN A 10 -7.11 3.38 -0.11
N ASN A 11 -6.69 4.59 -0.49
CA ASN A 11 -6.20 4.89 -1.83
C ASN A 11 -4.91 4.12 -2.18
N ALA A 12 -3.94 4.05 -1.25
CA ALA A 12 -2.72 3.27 -1.45
C ALA A 12 -3.04 1.77 -1.58
N PHE A 13 -3.92 1.25 -0.73
CA PHE A 13 -4.39 -0.14 -0.78
C PHE A 13 -5.09 -0.46 -2.11
N ASP A 14 -6.03 0.37 -2.57
CA ASP A 14 -6.74 0.12 -3.83
C ASP A 14 -5.80 0.07 -5.05
N ARG A 15 -4.70 0.83 -5.03
CA ARG A 15 -3.68 0.84 -6.08
C ARG A 15 -2.73 -0.36 -6.04
N CYS A 16 -2.61 -1.06 -4.92
CA CYS A 16 -1.72 -2.21 -4.77
C CYS A 16 -2.42 -3.56 -4.49
N LYS A 17 -3.72 -3.57 -4.16
CA LYS A 17 -4.47 -4.79 -3.77
C LYS A 17 -4.54 -5.83 -4.86
N GLU A 18 -4.64 -5.37 -6.11
CA GLU A 18 -4.40 -6.20 -7.27
C GLU A 18 -2.90 -6.12 -7.52
N PHE A 19 -2.12 -7.00 -6.87
CA PHE A 19 -0.69 -7.10 -7.13
C PHE A 19 -0.54 -7.76 -8.51
N PRO A 20 -0.43 -6.97 -9.60
CA PRO A 20 -0.72 -7.51 -10.90
C PRO A 20 0.59 -8.03 -11.44
N GLU A 21 0.70 -9.35 -11.51
CA GLU A 21 1.71 -10.00 -12.33
C GLU A 21 1.65 -9.38 -13.73
N ALA A 22 2.71 -8.67 -14.11
CA ALA A 22 2.82 -8.00 -15.40
C ALA A 22 3.39 -8.95 -16.47
N GLY A 23 3.74 -10.17 -16.06
CA GLY A 23 4.32 -11.22 -16.87
C GLY A 23 5.49 -11.88 -16.16
N LYS A 24 6.24 -12.68 -16.91
CA LYS A 24 7.41 -13.42 -16.44
C LYS A 24 8.59 -13.14 -17.36
N HIS A 25 9.78 -13.00 -16.81
CA HIS A 25 11.04 -12.86 -17.55
C HIS A 25 12.08 -13.83 -16.99
N GLY A 26 12.38 -14.90 -17.73
CA GLY A 26 13.18 -16.01 -17.20
C GLY A 26 12.48 -16.64 -15.99
N ASP A 27 13.19 -16.76 -14.87
CA ASP A 27 12.63 -17.27 -13.60
C ASP A 27 12.06 -16.17 -12.69
N MET A 28 12.02 -14.92 -13.16
CA MET A 28 11.50 -13.79 -12.38
C MET A 28 10.07 -13.43 -12.80
N PHE A 29 9.25 -13.10 -11.81
CA PHE A 29 7.94 -12.49 -12.03
C PHE A 29 8.08 -10.98 -12.12
N LEU A 30 7.42 -10.38 -13.11
CA LEU A 30 7.36 -8.94 -13.27
C LEU A 30 6.11 -8.41 -12.58
N VAL A 31 6.22 -7.24 -11.98
CA VAL A 31 5.10 -6.55 -11.33
C VAL A 31 4.90 -5.20 -11.99
N LYS A 32 3.65 -4.72 -12.05
CA LYS A 32 3.42 -3.34 -12.53
C LYS A 32 4.05 -2.36 -11.54
N GLY A 33 5.00 -1.55 -12.00
CA GLY A 33 5.76 -0.62 -11.15
C GLY A 33 4.87 0.32 -10.32
N GLN A 34 3.73 0.75 -10.86
CA GLN A 34 2.76 1.60 -10.14
C GLN A 34 2.15 0.91 -8.90
N ALA A 35 1.85 -0.39 -8.99
CA ALA A 35 1.34 -1.15 -7.86
C ALA A 35 2.43 -1.38 -6.80
N PHE A 36 3.68 -1.60 -7.23
CA PHE A 36 4.82 -1.71 -6.33
C PHE A 36 5.12 -0.40 -5.58
N ILE A 37 5.01 0.75 -6.26
CA ILE A 37 5.13 2.06 -5.62
C ILE A 37 4.01 2.27 -4.59
N ALA A 38 2.76 1.96 -4.93
CA ALA A 38 1.64 2.05 -4.00
C ALA A 38 1.80 1.14 -2.78
N PHE A 39 2.40 -0.04 -2.94
CA PHE A 39 2.76 -0.92 -1.82
C PHE A 39 3.80 -0.29 -0.90
N ILE A 40 4.82 0.37 -1.45
CA ILE A 40 5.82 1.11 -0.67
C ILE A 40 5.17 2.29 0.08
N GLU A 41 4.27 3.02 -0.59
CA GLU A 41 3.49 4.09 0.03
C GLU A 41 2.69 3.56 1.22
N LEU A 42 1.96 2.44 1.05
CA LEU A 42 1.20 1.81 2.13
C LEU A 42 2.08 1.39 3.31
N ARG A 43 3.25 0.79 3.03
CA ARG A 43 4.25 0.46 4.06
C ARG A 43 4.71 1.70 4.83
N ASN A 44 4.93 2.82 4.14
CA ASN A 44 5.38 4.05 4.78
C ASN A 44 4.30 4.69 5.66
N LEU A 45 3.02 4.37 5.45
CA LEU A 45 1.92 4.80 6.32
C LEU A 45 1.81 3.98 7.62
N CYS A 46 2.44 2.80 7.72
CA CYS A 46 2.32 1.92 8.89
C CYS A 46 2.57 2.60 10.25
N PRO A 47 3.59 3.47 10.43
CA PRO A 47 3.79 4.16 11.70
C PRO A 47 2.59 5.05 12.09
N GLU A 48 2.03 5.80 11.14
CA GLU A 48 0.85 6.64 11.36
C GLU A 48 -0.38 5.78 11.74
N ILE A 49 -0.57 4.63 11.06
CA ILE A 49 -1.65 3.68 11.35
C ILE A 49 -1.53 3.13 12.77
N ILE A 50 -0.34 2.66 13.17
CA ILE A 50 -0.12 2.09 14.50
C ILE A 50 -0.34 3.14 15.59
N LEU A 51 0.13 4.37 15.37
CA LEU A 51 -0.14 5.47 16.29
C LEU A 51 -1.64 5.74 16.39
N ALA A 52 -2.36 5.83 15.27
CA ALA A 52 -3.81 6.07 15.28
C ALA A 52 -4.58 4.97 16.02
N LEU A 53 -4.21 3.69 15.84
CA LEU A 53 -4.84 2.55 16.54
C LEU A 53 -4.63 2.62 18.06
N LYS A 54 -3.42 2.97 18.52
CA LYS A 54 -3.14 3.12 19.96
C LYS A 54 -3.91 4.24 20.64
N HIS A 55 -4.39 5.25 19.90
CA HIS A 55 -5.21 6.33 20.45
C HIS A 55 -6.72 6.01 20.43
N CYS A 56 -7.12 4.89 19.84
CA CYS A 56 -8.49 4.40 19.84
C CYS A 56 -8.77 3.37 20.95
N GLU A 57 -7.72 2.87 21.62
CA GLU A 57 -7.79 2.02 22.82
C GLU A 57 -7.92 2.88 24.09
#